data_AF-A0A066YH47-F1
#
_entry.id   AF-A0A066YH47-F1
#
_cell.length_a   1.000
_cell.length_b   1.000
_cell.length_c   1.000
_cell.angle_alpha   90.00
_cell.angle_beta   90.00
_cell.angle_gamma   90.00
#
_symmetry.space_group_name_H-M   'P 1'
#
loop_
_entity.id
_entity.type
_entity.pdbx_description
1 polymer ?
#
loop_
_entity_poly.entity_id
_entity_poly.type
_entity_poly.pdbx_seq_one_letter_code
_entity_poly.pdbx_strand_id
1 'polypeptide(L)'
;MSTVPVPRRQGDPALRGLRTGDAQTAPDKVIDEPCQPDRLERWQLVWIRLGGRWRPGVLLAWRRALGGRWWLALVQWDRDTAAWFYYEHATIRPLPARRKT
;
A
#
# COMPACT_ATOMS: atom_id res chain seq x y z
N MET A 1 -37.98 -22.84 16.75
CA MET A 1 -37.29 -21.53 16.81
C MET A 1 -35.80 -21.79 16.73
N SER A 2 -35.23 -21.65 15.53
CA SER A 2 -33.83 -22.01 15.26
C SER A 2 -32.99 -20.73 15.23
N THR A 3 -32.19 -20.51 16.28
CA THR A 3 -31.25 -19.39 16.35
C THR A 3 -30.07 -19.72 15.45
N VAL A 4 -30.07 -19.16 14.24
CA VAL A 4 -28.94 -19.22 13.31
C VAL A 4 -27.76 -18.52 13.96
N PRO A 5 -26.58 -19.16 14.10
CA PRO A 5 -25.40 -18.49 14.61
C PRO A 5 -25.00 -17.41 13.59
N VAL A 6 -24.99 -16.16 14.05
CA VAL A 6 -24.43 -15.03 13.29
C VAL A 6 -22.99 -15.40 12.92
N PRO A 7 -22.63 -15.50 11.63
CA PRO A 7 -21.24 -15.65 11.27
C PRO A 7 -20.53 -14.37 11.70
N ARG A 8 -19.79 -14.47 12.82
CA ARG A 8 -18.87 -13.42 13.25
C ARG A 8 -17.96 -13.13 12.07
N ARG A 9 -18.04 -11.90 11.53
CA ARG A 9 -17.08 -11.39 10.54
C ARG A 9 -15.68 -11.61 11.09
N GLN A 10 -15.01 -12.64 10.58
CA GLN A 10 -13.61 -12.92 10.85
C GLN A 10 -12.81 -11.87 10.10
N GLY A 11 -12.56 -10.73 10.76
CA GLY A 11 -11.60 -9.75 10.28
C GLY A 11 -10.27 -10.47 10.12
N ASP A 12 -9.80 -10.59 8.88
CA ASP A 12 -8.73 -11.51 8.62
C ASP A 12 -7.42 -11.04 9.30
N PRO A 13 -6.75 -11.97 10.02
CA PRO A 13 -5.68 -11.67 10.95
C PRO A 13 -4.38 -11.16 10.30
N ALA A 14 -4.20 -11.33 8.98
CA ALA A 14 -2.94 -10.98 8.32
C ALA A 14 -2.62 -9.47 8.33
N LEU A 15 -3.62 -8.62 8.56
CA LEU A 15 -3.46 -7.16 8.64
C LEU A 15 -3.81 -6.53 9.99
N ARG A 16 -4.14 -7.33 11.01
CA ARG A 16 -4.43 -6.79 12.35
C ARG A 16 -3.19 -6.23 13.09
N GLY A 17 -2.08 -6.04 12.38
CA GLY A 17 -0.80 -5.56 12.91
C GLY A 17 -0.10 -4.45 12.10
N LEU A 18 -0.77 -3.77 11.15
CA LEU A 18 -0.24 -2.58 10.44
C LEU A 18 -0.06 -1.35 11.37
N ARG A 19 0.36 -1.55 12.61
CA ARG A 19 0.87 -0.48 13.47
C ARG A 19 2.29 -0.81 13.87
N THR A 20 3.23 -0.25 13.10
CA THR A 20 4.34 0.52 13.67
C THR A 20 4.84 1.47 12.60
N GLY A 21 4.56 2.77 12.78
CA GLY A 21 5.30 3.94 12.23
C GLY A 21 5.47 4.10 10.72
N ASP A 22 5.98 3.07 10.05
CA ASP A 22 6.59 3.04 8.72
C ASP A 22 5.77 2.18 7.74
N ALA A 23 6.06 2.36 6.45
CA ALA A 23 5.46 1.58 5.38
C ALA A 23 5.92 0.11 5.47
N GLN A 24 4.97 -0.81 5.36
CA GLN A 24 5.24 -2.24 5.42
C GLN A 24 5.49 -2.81 4.02
N THR A 25 6.63 -3.47 3.84
CA THR A 25 6.98 -4.19 2.61
C THR A 25 5.98 -5.31 2.35
N ALA A 26 5.53 -5.44 1.11
CA ALA A 26 4.69 -6.55 0.69
C ALA A 26 5.54 -7.81 0.51
N PRO A 27 5.07 -9.00 0.96
CA PRO A 27 5.79 -10.25 0.75
C PRO A 27 5.66 -10.72 -0.70
N ASP A 28 6.66 -11.47 -1.19
CA ASP A 28 6.73 -11.97 -2.57
C ASP A 28 5.47 -12.70 -3.02
N LYS A 29 4.89 -13.53 -2.15
CA LYS A 29 3.64 -14.25 -2.44
C LYS A 29 2.49 -13.32 -2.87
N VAL A 30 2.44 -12.10 -2.35
CA VAL A 30 1.43 -11.09 -2.68
C VAL A 30 1.84 -10.25 -3.89
N ILE A 31 3.14 -10.08 -4.11
CA ILE A 31 3.70 -9.42 -5.30
C ILE A 31 3.48 -10.28 -6.55
N ASP A 32 3.66 -11.59 -6.43
CA ASP A 32 3.54 -12.57 -7.52
C ASP A 32 2.08 -12.96 -7.80
N GLU A 33 1.17 -12.59 -6.90
CA GLU A 33 -0.25 -12.76 -7.14
C GLU A 33 -0.65 -11.99 -8.42
N PRO A 34 -1.48 -12.58 -9.31
CA PRO A 34 -2.01 -11.86 -10.45
C PRO A 34 -2.62 -10.54 -10.00
N CYS A 35 -2.39 -9.46 -10.74
CA CYS A 35 -2.86 -8.15 -10.36
C CYS A 35 -3.66 -7.52 -11.48
N GLN A 36 -4.66 -6.73 -11.12
CA GLN A 36 -5.29 -5.84 -12.09
C GLN A 36 -4.43 -4.58 -12.19
N PRO A 37 -3.98 -4.22 -13.41
CA PRO A 37 -3.18 -3.02 -13.59
C PRO A 37 -4.08 -1.78 -13.45
N ASP A 38 -3.68 -0.86 -12.58
CA ASP A 38 -4.30 0.46 -12.49
C ASP A 38 -3.43 1.50 -13.18
N ARG A 39 -4.07 2.46 -13.86
CA ARG A 39 -3.35 3.54 -14.55
C ARG A 39 -2.83 4.56 -13.52
N LEU A 40 -1.52 4.79 -13.55
CA LEU A 40 -0.78 5.75 -12.70
C LEU A 40 -1.09 7.23 -12.97
N GLU A 41 -2.16 7.56 -13.70
CA GLU A 41 -2.35 8.87 -14.38
C GLU A 41 -2.40 10.11 -13.46
N ARG A 42 -2.35 9.97 -12.12
CA ARG A 42 -2.46 11.12 -11.21
C ARG A 42 -1.31 11.29 -10.22
N TRP A 43 -0.59 10.23 -9.84
CA TRP A 43 0.37 10.29 -8.71
C TRP A 43 1.76 9.81 -9.14
N GLN A 44 2.69 10.74 -9.36
CA GLN A 44 4.10 10.40 -9.59
C GLN A 44 4.97 10.54 -8.34
N LEU A 45 4.65 11.49 -7.45
CA LEU A 45 5.42 11.77 -6.24
C LEU A 45 4.61 11.44 -4.98
N VAL A 46 5.25 10.74 -4.05
CA VAL A 46 4.67 10.34 -2.77
C VAL A 46 5.62 10.66 -1.62
N TRP A 47 5.05 10.89 -0.44
CA TRP A 47 5.75 10.74 0.83
C TRP A 47 5.64 9.27 1.27
N ILE A 48 6.76 8.65 1.64
CA ILE A 48 6.82 7.33 2.27
C ILE A 48 7.51 7.43 3.64
N ARG A 49 7.02 6.71 4.64
CA ARG A 49 7.61 6.70 5.99
C ARG A 49 8.49 5.46 6.18
N LEU A 50 9.78 5.65 6.41
CA LEU A 50 10.80 4.61 6.58
C LEU A 50 11.76 4.98 7.72
N GLY A 51 12.04 4.05 8.63
CA GLY A 51 12.91 4.28 9.78
C GLY A 51 12.41 5.43 10.66
N GLY A 52 11.10 5.55 10.86
CA GLY A 52 10.43 6.61 11.58
C GLY A 52 10.35 7.96 10.86
N ARG A 53 10.96 8.11 9.68
CA ARG A 53 11.10 9.40 8.96
C ARG A 53 10.34 9.40 7.64
N TRP A 54 9.71 10.53 7.32
CA TRP A 54 9.13 10.77 6.01
C TRP A 54 10.21 11.09 4.99
N ARG A 55 10.14 10.47 3.81
CA ARG A 55 11.04 10.68 2.68
C ARG A 55 10.23 10.82 1.38
N PRO A 56 10.68 11.66 0.43
CA PRO A 56 10.05 11.71 -0.87
C PRO A 56 10.38 10.42 -1.64
N GLY A 57 9.45 9.95 -2.45
CA GLY A 57 9.64 8.82 -3.36
C GLY A 57 8.80 8.97 -4.62
N VAL A 58 9.15 8.17 -5.61
CA VAL A 58 8.45 8.05 -6.89
C VAL A 58 7.60 6.79 -6.85
N LEU A 59 6.30 6.94 -7.14
CA LEU A 59 5.41 5.81 -7.31
C LEU A 59 5.60 5.26 -8.73
N LEU A 60 6.27 4.12 -8.84
CA LEU A 60 6.60 3.50 -10.13
C LEU A 60 5.47 2.59 -10.64
N ALA A 61 4.73 1.97 -9.72
CA ALA A 61 3.60 1.13 -10.04
C ALA A 61 2.60 1.10 -8.89
N TRP A 62 1.32 0.97 -9.23
CA TRP A 62 0.23 0.83 -8.29
C TRP A 62 -0.73 -0.22 -8.84
N ARG A 63 -1.04 -1.24 -8.05
CA ARG A 63 -1.91 -2.33 -8.50
C ARG A 63 -2.73 -2.93 -7.37
N ARG A 64 -3.86 -3.52 -7.74
CA ARG A 64 -4.72 -4.31 -6.86
C ARG A 64 -4.32 -5.79 -6.96
N ALA A 65 -4.05 -6.42 -5.82
CA ALA A 65 -3.87 -7.88 -5.76
C ALA A 65 -5.18 -8.60 -6.11
N LEU A 66 -5.09 -9.82 -6.67
CA LEU A 66 -6.27 -10.67 -6.95
C LEU A 66 -7.06 -10.92 -5.65
N GLY A 67 -8.38 -11.11 -5.79
CA GLY A 67 -9.28 -11.08 -4.64
C GLY A 67 -9.56 -9.67 -4.10
N GLY A 68 -8.96 -8.63 -4.71
CA GLY A 68 -9.33 -7.23 -4.51
C GLY A 68 -9.17 -6.78 -3.07
N ARG A 69 -8.22 -7.38 -2.34
CA ARG A 69 -8.08 -7.18 -0.91
C ARG A 69 -7.05 -6.12 -0.58
N TRP A 70 -5.92 -6.15 -1.27
CA TRP A 70 -4.77 -5.27 -1.02
C TRP A 70 -4.49 -4.33 -2.19
N TRP A 71 -4.00 -3.15 -1.84
CA TRP A 71 -3.38 -2.23 -2.78
C TRP A 71 -1.88 -2.29 -2.54
N LEU A 72 -1.10 -2.38 -3.62
CA LEU A 72 0.35 -2.48 -3.57
C LEU A 72 0.95 -1.29 -4.30
N ALA A 73 1.93 -0.65 -3.68
CA ALA A 73 2.67 0.48 -4.25
C ALA A 73 4.14 0.12 -4.40
N LEU A 74 4.68 0.18 -5.62
CA LEU A 74 6.12 0.13 -5.86
C LEU A 74 6.65 1.54 -5.74
N VAL A 75 7.44 1.79 -4.70
CA VAL A 75 8.00 3.11 -4.41
C VAL A 75 9.52 3.04 -4.51
N GLN A 76 10.10 3.96 -5.27
CA GLN A 76 11.54 4.22 -5.32
C GLN A 76 11.83 5.51 -4.55
N TRP A 77 12.75 5.50 -3.59
CA TRP A 77 13.05 6.68 -2.74
C TRP A 77 14.52 7.12 -2.77
N ASP A 78 15.36 6.37 -3.48
CA ASP A 78 16.73 6.72 -3.83
C ASP A 78 17.07 6.04 -5.17
N ARG A 79 18.28 6.27 -5.71
CA ARG A 79 18.63 5.87 -7.08
C ARG A 79 18.46 4.37 -7.34
N ASP A 80 18.79 3.55 -6.34
CA ASP A 80 18.95 2.11 -6.51
C ASP A 80 18.02 1.28 -5.61
N THR A 81 17.19 1.92 -4.76
CA THR A 81 16.26 1.23 -3.87
C THR A 81 14.82 1.52 -4.25
N ALA A 82 14.12 0.43 -4.57
CA ALA A 82 12.67 0.39 -4.71
C ALA A 82 12.13 -0.87 -4.04
N ALA A 83 10.93 -0.78 -3.50
CA ALA A 83 10.24 -1.92 -2.91
C ALA A 83 8.74 -1.83 -3.09
N TRP A 84 8.09 -2.99 -3.12
CA TRP A 84 6.65 -3.08 -3.01
C TRP A 84 6.23 -2.93 -1.56
N PHE A 85 5.25 -2.09 -1.32
CA PHE A 85 4.63 -1.88 -0.01
C PHE A 85 3.14 -2.14 -0.08
N TYR A 86 2.56 -2.54 1.04
CA TYR A 86 1.14 -2.38 1.23
C TYR A 86 0.81 -0.89 1.23
N TYR A 87 -0.11 -0.48 0.36
CA TYR A 87 -0.57 0.90 0.34
C TYR A 87 -1.42 1.18 1.57
N GLU A 88 -0.96 2.12 2.37
CA GLU A 88 -1.70 2.69 3.49
C GLU A 88 -1.51 4.20 3.49
N HIS A 89 -2.60 4.97 3.48
CA HIS A 89 -2.55 6.44 3.42
C HIS A 89 -1.78 7.08 4.59
N ALA A 90 -1.68 6.38 5.73
CA ALA A 90 -0.95 6.85 6.91
C ALA A 90 0.58 6.80 6.75
N THR A 91 1.11 5.98 5.83
CA THR A 91 2.55 5.72 5.64
C THR A 91 3.02 5.96 4.21
N ILE A 92 2.10 6.00 3.24
CA ILE A 92 2.32 6.36 1.85
C ILE A 92 1.22 7.33 1.42
N ARG A 93 1.58 8.56 1.07
CA ARG A 93 0.59 9.58 0.68
C ARG A 93 1.10 10.45 -0.47
N PRO A 94 0.20 11.03 -1.28
CA PRO A 94 0.61 11.92 -2.35
C PRO A 94 1.48 13.08 -1.84
N LEU A 95 2.55 13.39 -2.55
CA LEU A 95 3.19 14.69 -2.44
C LEU A 95 2.22 15.69 -3.09
N PRO A 96 1.77 16.76 -2.39
CA PRO A 96 0.92 17.76 -3.03
C PRO A 96 1.65 18.28 -4.27
N ALA A 97 0.99 18.24 -5.43
CA ALA A 97 1.50 18.95 -6.60
C ALA A 97 1.71 20.39 -6.16
N ARG A 98 2.92 20.94 -6.37
CA ARG A 98 3.12 22.38 -6.15
C ARG A 98 2.03 23.09 -6.94
N ARG A 99 1.14 23.80 -6.24
CA ARG A 99 0.24 24.75 -6.90
C ARG A 99 1.15 25.72 -7.63
N LYS A 100 1.10 25.72 -8.97
CA LYS A 100 1.68 26.80 -9.76
C LYS A 100 0.98 28.07 -9.28
N THR A 101 1.75 28.96 -8.66
CA THR A 101 1.31 30.32 -8.34
C THR A 101 1.43 31.14 -9.61
#